data_AF-A0AAU4FH26-F1
#
_entry.id   AF-A0AAU4FH26-F1
#
_cell.length_a   1.000
_cell.length_b   1.000
_cell.length_c   1.000
_cell.angle_alpha   90.00
_cell.angle_beta   90.00
_cell.angle_gamma   90.00
#
_symmetry.space_group_name_H-M   'P 1'
#
loop_
_entity.id
_entity.type
_entity.pdbx_description
1 polymer ?
#
loop_
_entity_poly.entity_id
_entity_poly.type
_entity_poly.pdbx_seq_one_letter_code
_entity_poly.pdbx_strand_id
1 'polypeptide(L)' 'MNETPKRNRPEEPQEERGAKGSRGTGSDQPSAGPADRPEGKGSDTSDTSVKPRKSRHPDAPDLQSGGG' A
#
# COMPACT_ATOMS: atom_id res chain seq x y z
N MET A 1 42.82 -12.90 6.25
CA MET A 1 42.55 -12.31 4.92
C MET A 1 41.48 -11.25 5.12
N ASN A 2 41.87 -9.98 5.22
CA ASN A 2 40.93 -8.88 5.41
C ASN A 2 40.69 -8.23 4.05
N GLU A 3 39.66 -8.69 3.34
CA GLU A 3 39.21 -8.04 2.12
C GLU A 3 38.35 -6.84 2.50
N THR A 4 38.98 -5.66 2.60
CA THR A 4 38.26 -4.39 2.59
C THR A 4 37.40 -4.32 1.33
N PRO A 5 36.10 -3.98 1.40
CA PRO A 5 35.25 -3.89 0.22
C PRO A 5 35.86 -2.87 -0.75
N LYS A 6 36.16 -3.33 -1.97
CA LYS A 6 36.85 -2.56 -3.01
C LYS A 6 36.09 -1.25 -3.25
N ARG A 7 36.75 -0.13 -2.94
CA ARG A 7 36.39 1.22 -3.38
C ARG A 7 36.16 1.21 -4.90
N ASN A 8 35.08 1.86 -5.32
CA ASN A 8 34.87 2.46 -6.65
C ASN A 8 35.20 1.54 -7.82
N ARG A 9 34.41 0.48 -8.01
CA ARG A 9 34.34 -0.16 -9.33
C ARG A 9 33.59 0.81 -10.27
N PRO A 10 34.07 1.04 -11.50
CA PRO A 10 33.30 1.81 -12.47
C PRO A 10 31.98 1.07 -12.72
N GLU A 11 30.86 1.78 -12.58
CA GLU A 11 29.55 1.24 -12.90
C GLU A 11 29.38 1.16 -14.43
N GLU A 12 28.79 0.07 -14.90
CA GLU A 12 28.37 -0.02 -16.30
C GLU A 12 27.16 0.89 -16.53
N PRO A 13 27.08 1.58 -17.70
CA PRO A 13 25.93 2.39 -18.05
C PRO A 13 24.65 1.55 -17.99
N GLN A 14 23.65 2.04 -17.25
CA GLN A 14 22.32 1.43 -17.25
C GLN A 14 21.60 1.78 -18.56
N GLU A 15 20.89 0.81 -19.12
CA GLU A 15 20.06 1.04 -20.31
C GLU A 15 18.92 2.02 -20.01
N GLU A 16 18.49 2.75 -21.06
CA GLU A 16 17.36 3.66 -20.93
C GLU A 16 16.10 2.87 -20.56
N ARG A 17 15.35 3.40 -19.58
CA ARG A 17 14.05 2.84 -19.22
C ARG A 17 13.15 2.86 -20.45
N GLY A 18 12.58 1.70 -20.80
CA GLY A 18 11.61 1.60 -21.89
C GLY A 18 10.46 2.61 -21.75
N ALA A 19 9.78 2.86 -22.88
CA ALA A 19 8.73 3.87 -23.00
C ALA A 19 7.75 3.85 -21.81
N LYS A 20 7.32 5.05 -21.37
CA LYS A 20 6.29 5.18 -20.35
C LYS A 20 5.06 4.38 -20.82
N GLY A 21 4.65 3.40 -20.02
CA GLY A 21 3.45 2.62 -20.31
C GLY A 21 2.21 3.52 -20.44
N SER A 22 1.23 3.07 -21.23
CA SER A 22 -0.05 3.76 -21.37
C SER A 22 -0.77 3.77 -20.02
N ARG A 23 -0.75 4.91 -19.33
CA ARG A 23 -1.66 5.17 -18.19
C ARG A 23 -3.05 5.63 -18.64
N GLY A 24 -3.27 5.74 -19.96
CA GLY A 24 -4.38 6.50 -20.53
C GLY A 24 -5.53 5.69 -21.13
N THR A 25 -5.43 4.36 -21.21
CA THR A 25 -6.55 3.49 -21.65
C THR A 25 -7.24 2.83 -20.46
N GLY A 26 -7.10 3.40 -19.27
CA GLY A 26 -7.93 3.01 -18.14
C GLY A 26 -9.38 3.32 -18.50
N SER A 27 -10.27 2.35 -18.34
CA SER A 27 -11.70 2.54 -18.53
C SER A 27 -12.19 3.70 -17.64
N ASP A 28 -12.85 4.69 -18.23
CA ASP A 28 -13.57 5.75 -17.49
C ASP A 28 -14.72 5.17 -16.65
N GLN A 29 -15.12 3.92 -16.95
CA GLN A 29 -16.16 3.22 -16.23
C GLN A 29 -15.51 2.26 -15.23
N PRO A 30 -15.90 2.31 -13.94
CA PRO A 30 -15.59 1.21 -13.04
C PRO A 30 -16.21 -0.05 -13.63
N SER A 31 -15.49 -1.17 -13.63
CA SER A 31 -16.14 -2.45 -13.88
C SER A 31 -17.18 -2.63 -12.79
N ALA A 32 -18.46 -2.52 -13.15
CA ALA A 32 -19.52 -3.01 -12.30
C ALA A 32 -19.21 -4.50 -12.16
N GLY A 33 -18.68 -4.90 -11.01
CA GLY A 33 -18.54 -6.31 -10.68
C GLY A 33 -19.89 -7.03 -10.82
N PRO A 34 -19.94 -8.35 -10.63
CA PRO A 34 -21.18 -9.12 -10.77
C PRO A 34 -22.35 -8.39 -10.09
N ALA A 35 -23.42 -8.16 -10.85
CA ALA A 35 -24.62 -7.46 -10.35
C ALA A 35 -25.19 -8.15 -9.10
N ASP A 36 -24.95 -9.45 -8.98
CA ASP A 36 -25.41 -10.30 -7.89
C ASP A 36 -24.41 -10.40 -6.72
N ARG A 37 -23.49 -9.44 -6.57
CA ARG A 37 -22.63 -9.43 -5.37
C ARG A 37 -23.54 -9.26 -4.15
N PRO A 38 -23.61 -10.25 -3.24
CA PRO A 38 -24.45 -10.12 -2.06
C PRO A 38 -23.94 -8.92 -1.26
N GLU A 39 -24.87 -8.03 -0.89
CA GLU A 39 -24.57 -6.96 0.05
C GLU A 39 -23.94 -7.56 1.29
N GLY A 40 -22.78 -7.04 1.69
CA GLY A 40 -22.14 -7.45 2.93
C GLY A 40 -23.02 -7.05 4.11
N LYS A 41 -23.88 -7.96 4.57
CA LYS A 41 -24.62 -7.77 5.81
C LYS A 41 -23.64 -8.02 6.95
N GLY A 42 -23.25 -6.95 7.65
CA GLY A 42 -22.64 -7.10 8.97
C GLY A 42 -23.62 -7.87 9.84
N SER A 43 -23.19 -9.00 10.40
CA SER A 43 -23.97 -9.67 11.43
C SER A 43 -23.98 -8.79 12.67
N ASP A 44 -25.03 -8.83 13.49
CA ASP A 44 -25.01 -8.19 14.81
C ASP A 44 -23.90 -8.77 15.71
N THR A 45 -23.41 -9.96 15.37
CA THR A 45 -22.25 -10.62 16.00
C THR A 45 -20.91 -10.27 15.36
N SER A 46 -20.90 -9.50 14.27
CA SER A 46 -19.67 -9.06 13.60
C SER A 46 -19.02 -7.97 14.44
N ASP A 47 -18.07 -8.37 15.29
CA ASP A 47 -17.18 -7.44 15.97
C ASP A 47 -16.17 -6.84 14.98
N THR A 48 -16.61 -5.86 14.20
CA THR A 48 -15.74 -5.00 13.38
C THR A 48 -15.12 -3.88 14.20
N SER A 49 -15.38 -3.83 15.51
CA SER A 49 -14.90 -2.78 16.42
C SER A 49 -13.44 -3.03 16.80
N VAL A 50 -12.54 -2.88 15.83
CA VAL A 50 -11.10 -2.85 16.13
C VAL A 50 -10.81 -1.56 16.88
N LYS A 51 -10.72 -1.66 18.22
CA LYS A 51 -10.30 -0.53 19.05
C LYS A 51 -8.85 -0.17 18.70
N PRO A 52 -8.55 1.12 18.45
CA PRO A 52 -7.19 1.56 18.20
C PRO A 52 -6.35 1.22 19.42
N ARG A 53 -5.24 0.51 19.21
CA ARG A 53 -4.26 0.30 20.27
C ARG A 53 -3.47 1.59 20.42
N LYS A 54 -3.37 2.08 21.66
CA LYS A 54 -2.45 3.18 21.98
C LYS A 54 -1.05 2.78 21.55
N SER A 55 -0.39 3.66 20.80
CA SER A 55 1.01 3.47 20.46
C SER A 55 1.83 3.38 21.75
N ARG A 56 2.81 2.48 21.76
CA ARG A 56 3.80 2.38 22.85
C ARG A 56 5.06 3.20 22.56
N HIS A 57 5.12 3.84 21.39
CA HIS A 57 6.25 4.62 20.96
C HIS A 57 6.18 6.02 21.59
N PRO A 58 7.25 6.52 22.24
CA PRO A 58 7.23 7.79 22.96
C PRO A 58 6.91 8.99 22.06
N ASP A 59 7.34 8.94 20.80
CA ASP A 59 7.16 10.04 19.84
C ASP A 59 5.95 9.86 18.90
N ALA A 60 5.07 8.89 19.17
CA ALA A 60 3.90 8.70 18.31
C ALA A 60 2.83 9.79 18.56
N PRO A 61 2.26 10.39 17.50
CA PRO A 61 1.15 11.32 17.65
C PRO A 61 -0.09 10.59 18.17
N ASP A 62 -0.87 11.25 19.03
CA ASP A 62 -2.14 10.72 19.52
C ASP A 62 -3.21 10.90 18.44
N LEU A 63 -3.45 9.84 17.65
CA LEU A 63 -4.44 9.85 16.58
C LEU A 63 -5.79 9.39 17.12
N GLN A 64 -6.75 10.30 17.19
CA GLN A 64 -8.15 9.97 17.45
C GLN A 64 -8.67 9.08 16.32
N SER A 65 -9.21 7.89 16.63
CA SER A 65 -9.93 7.11 15.64
C SER A 65 -11.22 7.83 15.26
N GLY A 66 -11.35 8.20 13.98
CA GLY A 66 -12.54 8.82 13.45
C GLY A 66 -13.73 7.86 13.47
N GLY A 67 -14.74 8.20 14.26
CA GLY A 67 -16.10 7.69 14.15
C GLY A 67 -17.03 8.85 14.52
N GLY A 68 -17.79 9.34 13.55
CA GLY A 68 -18.82 10.37 13.72
C GLY A 68 -20.21 9.75 13.77
#